data_AF-A0A7C3TXN6-F1
#
_entry.id   AF-A0A7C3TXN6-F1
#
_cell.length_a   1.000
_cell.length_b   1.000
_cell.length_c   1.000
_cell.angle_alpha   90.00
_cell.angle_beta   90.00
_cell.angle_gamma   90.00
#
_symmetry.space_group_name_H-M   'P 1'
#
loop_
_entity.id
_entity.type
_entity.pdbx_description
1 polymer ?
#
loop_
_entity_poly.entity_id
_entity_poly.type
_entity_poly.pdbx_seq_one_letter_code
_entity_poly.pdbx_strand_id
1 'polypeptide(L)'
;MGKKKDLSVIEGALHVADHPLSIGELQDLLGTSSETYVRKLLDELRTEYGRKGGPMALVECGRDTFRLQIKEEYMDRLERIVPKVRISRGALKTLAMIAYKQNLTQSRLAELRGNRVYEHVRQLQALGFIESRPFGRTRMLRTSRRFAAYFGVEDDMDRIRERIEELLR
;
A
#
# COMPACT_ATOMS: atom_id res chain seq x y z
N MET A 1 -16.69 -24.30 -3.62
CA MET A 1 -17.74 -23.41 -4.16
C MET A 1 -17.66 -23.49 -5.70
N GLY A 2 -18.68 -23.06 -6.46
CA GLY A 2 -18.58 -23.11 -7.91
C GLY A 2 -17.60 -22.06 -8.44
N LYS A 3 -16.81 -22.37 -9.47
CA LYS A 3 -15.76 -21.46 -10.03
C LYS A 3 -16.23 -20.01 -10.22
N LYS A 4 -17.44 -19.82 -10.74
CA LYS A 4 -18.04 -18.49 -10.95
C LYS A 4 -18.25 -17.72 -9.63
N LYS A 5 -18.65 -18.43 -8.56
CA LYS A 5 -18.81 -17.85 -7.23
C LYS A 5 -17.47 -17.45 -6.63
N ASP A 6 -16.45 -18.28 -6.79
CA ASP A 6 -15.10 -18.01 -6.28
C ASP A 6 -14.48 -16.79 -6.96
N LEU A 7 -14.69 -16.67 -8.27
CA LEU A 7 -14.28 -15.49 -9.05
C LEU A 7 -14.93 -14.21 -8.52
N SER A 8 -16.25 -14.22 -8.27
CA SER A 8 -16.94 -13.07 -7.66
C SER A 8 -16.48 -12.76 -6.24
N VAL A 9 -16.10 -13.78 -5.46
CA VAL A 9 -15.54 -13.58 -4.10
C VAL A 9 -14.18 -12.90 -4.16
N ILE A 10 -13.27 -13.36 -5.04
CA ILE A 10 -11.96 -12.71 -5.26
C ILE A 10 -12.16 -11.27 -5.74
N GLU A 11 -13.04 -11.05 -6.72
CA GLU A 11 -13.32 -9.70 -7.24
C GLU A 11 -13.82 -8.77 -6.13
N GLY A 12 -14.77 -9.24 -5.32
CA GLY A 12 -15.27 -8.49 -4.17
C GLY A 12 -14.18 -8.18 -3.15
N ALA A 13 -13.31 -9.15 -2.84
CA ALA A 13 -12.20 -8.94 -1.91
C ALA A 13 -11.21 -7.90 -2.43
N LEU A 14 -10.81 -7.98 -3.71
CA LEU A 14 -9.92 -7.01 -4.33
C LEU A 14 -10.53 -5.62 -4.45
N HIS A 15 -11.86 -5.51 -4.45
CA HIS A 15 -12.57 -4.23 -4.49
C HIS A 15 -12.67 -3.56 -3.11
N VAL A 16 -12.83 -4.35 -2.05
CA VAL A 16 -13.00 -3.85 -0.67
C VAL A 16 -11.65 -3.66 0.05
N ALA A 17 -10.62 -4.42 -0.32
CA ALA A 17 -9.31 -4.34 0.32
C ALA A 17 -8.68 -2.95 0.14
N ASP A 18 -8.15 -2.39 1.24
CA ASP A 18 -7.42 -1.12 1.23
C ASP A 18 -5.91 -1.30 0.93
N HIS A 19 -5.48 -2.55 0.73
CA HIS A 19 -4.13 -2.96 0.36
C HIS A 19 -4.15 -4.04 -0.74
N PRO A 20 -3.04 -4.25 -1.48
CA PRO A 20 -2.89 -5.41 -2.34
C PRO A 20 -3.07 -6.71 -1.56
N LEU A 21 -3.71 -7.72 -2.15
CA LEU A 21 -3.93 -9.03 -1.56
C LEU A 21 -2.93 -10.04 -2.12
N SER A 22 -2.25 -10.74 -1.23
CA SER A 22 -1.38 -11.86 -1.58
C SER A 22 -2.16 -13.09 -2.02
N ILE A 23 -1.51 -14.00 -2.75
CA ILE A 23 -2.08 -15.31 -3.08
C ILE A 23 -2.51 -16.08 -1.83
N GLY A 24 -1.71 -16.02 -0.75
CA GLY A 24 -2.04 -16.67 0.52
C GLY A 24 -3.34 -16.16 1.13
N GLU A 25 -3.54 -14.83 1.15
CA GLU A 25 -4.80 -14.24 1.63
C GLU A 25 -6.01 -14.66 0.77
N LEU A 26 -5.83 -14.78 -0.55
CA LEU A 26 -6.87 -15.25 -1.45
C LEU A 26 -7.16 -16.75 -1.30
N GLN A 27 -6.14 -17.57 -1.01
CA GLN A 27 -6.27 -18.99 -0.69
C GLN A 27 -7.07 -19.19 0.59
N ASP A 28 -6.72 -18.46 1.64
CA ASP A 28 -7.43 -18.48 2.94
C ASP A 28 -8.90 -18.05 2.76
N LEU A 29 -9.14 -16.98 1.99
CA LEU A 29 -10.49 -16.49 1.69
C LEU A 29 -11.36 -17.54 0.98
N LEU A 30 -10.79 -18.29 0.04
CA LEU A 30 -11.50 -19.32 -0.71
C LEU A 30 -11.53 -20.69 -0.01
N GLY A 31 -10.79 -20.86 1.08
CA GLY A 31 -10.62 -22.14 1.76
C GLY A 31 -9.96 -23.20 0.88
N THR A 32 -8.98 -22.81 0.04
CA THR A 32 -8.28 -23.70 -0.89
C THR A 32 -6.78 -23.66 -0.68
N SER A 33 -6.11 -24.82 -0.75
CA SER A 33 -4.65 -24.90 -0.72
C SER A 33 -4.01 -24.78 -2.12
N SER A 34 -4.81 -24.70 -3.19
CA SER A 34 -4.31 -24.69 -4.56
C SER A 34 -3.98 -23.27 -5.05
N GLU A 35 -2.70 -22.92 -5.03
CA GLU A 35 -2.20 -21.66 -5.62
C GLU A 35 -2.53 -21.58 -7.12
N THR A 36 -2.36 -22.68 -7.86
CA THR A 36 -2.67 -22.75 -9.30
C THR A 36 -4.12 -22.39 -9.59
N TYR A 37 -5.05 -22.80 -8.72
CA TYR A 37 -6.45 -22.43 -8.85
C TYR A 37 -6.68 -20.93 -8.67
N VAL A 38 -6.07 -20.32 -7.64
CA VAL A 38 -6.17 -18.88 -7.38
C VAL A 38 -5.58 -18.06 -8.54
N ARG A 39 -4.39 -18.42 -9.03
CA ARG A 39 -3.77 -17.75 -10.19
C ARG A 39 -4.65 -17.82 -11.44
N LYS A 40 -5.29 -18.98 -11.69
CA LYS A 40 -6.23 -19.14 -12.80
C LYS A 40 -7.43 -18.20 -12.69
N LEU A 41 -7.97 -17.99 -11.48
CA LEU A 41 -9.07 -17.04 -11.27
C LEU A 41 -8.61 -15.59 -11.47
N LEU A 42 -7.40 -15.24 -11.03
CA LEU A 42 -6.81 -13.91 -11.24
C LEU A 42 -6.58 -13.62 -12.73
N ASP A 43 -6.05 -14.57 -13.50
CA ASP A 43 -5.86 -14.42 -14.96
C ASP A 43 -7.18 -14.26 -15.71
N GLU A 44 -8.22 -14.98 -15.27
CA GLU A 44 -9.56 -14.85 -15.83
C GLU A 44 -10.16 -13.47 -15.53
N LEU A 45 -10.03 -12.98 -14.29
CA LEU A 45 -10.41 -11.61 -13.92
C LEU A 45 -9.65 -10.57 -14.75
N ARG A 46 -8.33 -10.72 -14.88
CA ARG A 46 -7.49 -9.83 -15.70
C ARG A 46 -8.00 -9.78 -17.14
N THR A 47 -8.35 -10.93 -17.71
CA THR A 47 -8.92 -11.03 -19.06
C THR A 47 -10.31 -10.38 -19.15
N GLU A 48 -11.17 -10.57 -18.17
CA GLU A 48 -12.49 -9.94 -18.13
C GLU A 48 -12.41 -8.41 -18.07
N TYR A 49 -11.54 -7.86 -17.22
CA TYR A 49 -11.31 -6.42 -17.12
C TYR A 49 -10.70 -5.85 -18.42
N GLY A 50 -9.84 -6.62 -19.09
CA GLY A 50 -9.32 -6.27 -20.42
C GLY A 50 -10.42 -6.22 -21.49
N ARG A 51 -11.33 -7.19 -21.51
CA ARG A 51 -12.42 -7.29 -22.51
C ARG A 51 -13.54 -6.27 -22.29
N LYS A 52 -13.90 -5.99 -21.04
CA LYS A 52 -15.02 -5.09 -20.70
C LYS A 52 -14.77 -3.63 -21.09
N GLY A 53 -13.52 -3.24 -21.40
CA GLY A 53 -13.19 -1.88 -21.84
C GLY A 53 -13.43 -0.80 -20.76
N GLY A 54 -13.51 -1.18 -19.48
CA GLY A 54 -13.80 -0.28 -18.38
C GLY A 54 -12.57 0.44 -17.80
N PRO A 55 -12.78 1.33 -16.82
CA PRO A 55 -11.70 2.10 -16.20
C PRO A 55 -10.86 1.29 -15.21
N MET A 56 -11.32 0.12 -14.77
CA MET A 56 -10.61 -0.72 -13.81
C MET A 56 -9.70 -1.74 -14.51
N ALA A 57 -8.60 -2.09 -13.85
CA ALA A 57 -7.66 -3.14 -14.24
C ALA A 57 -7.18 -3.90 -13.00
N LEU A 58 -6.94 -5.20 -13.17
CA LEU A 58 -6.26 -6.03 -12.17
C LEU A 58 -4.75 -5.89 -12.36
N VAL A 59 -4.08 -5.33 -11.36
CA VAL A 59 -2.65 -5.06 -11.38
C VAL A 59 -1.96 -5.94 -10.34
N GLU A 60 -0.79 -6.45 -10.71
CA GLU A 60 0.11 -7.15 -9.80
C GLU A 60 1.08 -6.13 -9.17
N CYS A 61 1.11 -6.10 -7.85
CA CYS A 61 1.94 -5.22 -7.06
C CYS A 61 3.05 -6.05 -6.41
N GLY A 62 4.30 -5.80 -6.79
CA GLY A 62 5.45 -6.50 -6.24
C GLY A 62 5.41 -8.03 -6.37
N ARG A 63 5.84 -8.74 -5.32
CA ARG A 63 5.89 -10.22 -5.30
C ARG A 63 4.52 -10.82 -4.97
N ASP A 64 3.79 -11.26 -5.99
CA ASP A 64 2.56 -12.07 -5.88
C ASP A 64 1.43 -11.43 -5.06
N THR A 65 1.32 -10.10 -5.09
CA THR A 65 0.15 -9.40 -4.55
C THR A 65 -0.62 -8.71 -5.65
N PHE A 66 -1.94 -8.60 -5.51
CA PHE A 66 -2.84 -8.15 -6.56
C PHE A 66 -3.80 -7.09 -6.01
N ARG A 67 -4.13 -6.08 -6.83
CA ARG A 67 -5.17 -5.11 -6.52
C ARG A 67 -5.97 -4.71 -7.75
N LEU A 68 -7.22 -4.29 -7.54
CA LEU A 68 -7.94 -3.53 -8.56
C LEU A 68 -7.52 -2.06 -8.49
N GLN A 69 -7.25 -1.47 -9.65
CA GLN A 69 -6.85 -0.08 -9.79
C GLN A 69 -7.54 0.55 -11.00
N ILE A 70 -7.81 1.86 -10.91
CA ILE A 70 -8.23 2.65 -12.06
C ILE A 70 -7.03 2.85 -13.01
N LYS A 71 -7.21 2.58 -14.30
CA LYS A 71 -6.19 2.78 -15.34
C LYS A 71 -5.74 4.25 -15.36
N GLU A 72 -4.44 4.45 -15.54
CA GLU A 72 -3.80 5.78 -15.47
C GLU A 72 -4.46 6.80 -16.42
N GLU A 73 -4.91 6.36 -17.60
CA GLU A 73 -5.59 7.21 -18.59
C GLU A 73 -6.87 7.92 -18.08
N TYR A 74 -7.48 7.43 -16.99
CA TYR A 74 -8.65 8.08 -16.36
C TYR A 74 -8.26 8.98 -15.16
N MET A 75 -7.05 8.84 -14.62
CA MET A 75 -6.68 9.48 -13.35
C MET A 75 -6.66 11.01 -13.43
N ASP A 76 -6.23 11.58 -14.55
CA ASP A 76 -6.19 13.04 -14.78
C ASP A 76 -7.57 13.69 -14.59
N ARG A 77 -8.64 12.99 -14.98
CA ARG A 77 -10.01 13.50 -14.87
C ARG A 77 -10.61 13.28 -13.48
N LEU A 78 -10.12 12.28 -12.74
CA LEU A 78 -10.64 11.88 -11.44
C LEU A 78 -9.92 12.56 -10.26
N GLU A 79 -8.77 13.20 -10.48
CA GLU A 79 -7.94 13.80 -9.43
C GLU A 79 -8.70 14.77 -8.50
N ARG A 80 -9.71 15.47 -9.03
CA ARG A 80 -10.54 16.41 -8.26
C ARG A 80 -11.53 15.73 -7.30
N ILE A 81 -11.88 14.47 -7.56
CA ILE A 81 -12.84 13.67 -6.78
C ILE A 81 -12.10 12.81 -5.74
N VAL A 82 -10.86 12.41 -6.04
CA VAL A 82 -10.05 11.62 -5.11
C VAL A 82 -9.86 12.38 -3.79
N PRO A 83 -10.24 11.80 -2.63
CA PRO A 83 -10.01 12.42 -1.34
C PRO A 83 -8.52 12.69 -1.14
N LYS A 84 -8.12 13.96 -1.18
CA LYS A 84 -6.73 14.34 -0.89
C LYS A 84 -6.48 14.10 0.59
N VAL A 85 -5.68 13.08 0.93
CA VAL A 85 -5.17 12.93 2.29
C VAL A 85 -4.33 14.17 2.60
N ARG A 86 -4.85 15.05 3.45
CA ARG A 86 -4.21 16.32 3.77
C ARG A 86 -3.02 16.09 4.70
N ILE A 87 -1.89 15.76 4.12
CA ILE A 87 -0.59 15.73 4.81
C ILE A 87 0.04 17.10 4.62
N SER A 88 0.36 17.79 5.73
CA SER A 88 1.07 19.07 5.63
C SER A 88 2.45 18.87 4.99
N ARG A 89 2.99 19.89 4.31
CA ARG A 89 4.35 19.79 3.72
C ARG A 89 5.41 19.44 4.77
N GLY A 90 5.21 19.89 6.01
CA GLY A 90 6.07 19.55 7.16
C GLY A 90 6.01 18.07 7.53
N ALA A 91 4.80 17.53 7.64
CA ALA A 91 4.54 16.12 7.94
C ALA A 91 4.98 15.20 6.80
N LEU A 92 4.77 15.59 5.53
CA LEU A 92 5.23 14.83 4.37
C LEU A 92 6.75 14.70 4.34
N LYS A 93 7.48 15.78 4.65
CA LYS A 93 8.94 15.72 4.82
C LYS A 93 9.37 14.80 5.98
N THR A 94 8.57 14.72 7.05
CA THR A 94 8.85 13.81 8.17
C THR A 94 8.60 12.37 7.75
N LEU A 95 7.52 12.11 7.04
CA LEU A 95 7.19 10.80 6.49
C LEU A 95 8.29 10.31 5.54
N ALA A 96 8.74 11.17 4.61
CA ALA A 96 9.83 10.85 3.70
C ALA A 96 11.13 10.50 4.44
N MET A 97 11.46 11.23 5.51
CA MET A 97 12.66 10.93 6.32
C MET A 97 12.54 9.60 7.06
N ILE A 98 11.37 9.27 7.60
CA ILE A 98 11.11 7.96 8.23
C ILE A 98 11.23 6.84 7.18
N ALA A 99 10.62 7.04 6.01
CA ALA A 99 10.62 6.07 4.91
C ALA A 99 12.02 5.82 4.32
N TYR A 100 12.86 6.85 4.27
CA TYR A 100 14.24 6.74 3.78
C TYR A 100 15.19 6.12 4.81
N LYS A 101 15.09 6.55 6.08
CA LYS A 101 16.00 6.14 7.18
C LYS A 101 15.45 5.01 8.05
N GLN A 102 14.54 4.17 7.54
CA GLN A 102 13.85 3.05 8.23
C GLN A 102 14.60 2.47 9.46
N ASN A 103 13.86 2.13 10.53
CA ASN A 103 14.39 1.85 11.88
C ASN A 103 14.95 3.08 12.62
N LEU A 104 14.38 4.25 12.35
CA LEU A 104 14.74 5.51 12.98
C LEU A 104 14.03 5.68 14.34
N THR A 105 14.76 6.03 15.40
CA THR A 105 14.13 6.37 16.67
C THR A 105 13.50 7.77 16.62
N GLN A 106 12.38 7.94 17.31
CA GLN A 106 11.66 9.21 17.36
C GLN A 106 12.51 10.34 17.96
N SER A 107 13.37 10.01 18.93
CA SER A 107 14.34 10.96 19.51
C SER A 107 15.38 11.39 18.47
N ARG A 108 15.96 10.44 17.72
CA ARG A 108 16.90 10.77 16.64
C ARG A 108 16.26 11.59 15.53
N LEU A 109 15.00 11.30 15.20
CA LEU A 109 14.24 12.10 14.24
C LEU A 109 14.01 13.54 14.75
N ALA A 110 13.74 13.71 16.04
CA ALA A 110 13.62 15.03 16.67
C ALA A 110 14.95 15.79 16.68
N GLU A 111 16.09 15.13 16.91
CA GLU A 111 17.42 15.75 16.77
C GLU A 111 17.66 16.27 15.34
N LEU A 112 17.24 15.52 14.31
CA LEU A 112 17.45 15.88 12.91
C LEU A 112 16.52 16.98 12.39
N ARG A 113 15.31 17.11 12.93
CA ARG A 113 14.26 17.99 12.38
C ARG A 113 13.61 18.96 13.38
N GLY A 114 13.98 18.88 14.65
CA GLY A 114 13.40 19.66 15.74
C GLY A 114 12.08 19.10 16.29
N ASN A 115 11.55 19.78 17.30
CA ASN A 115 10.44 19.29 18.13
C ASN A 115 9.09 19.15 17.40
N ARG A 116 8.90 19.77 16.23
CA ARG A 116 7.65 19.62 15.44
C ARG A 116 7.41 18.18 14.96
N VAL A 117 8.44 17.33 14.99
CA VAL A 117 8.35 15.90 14.69
C VAL A 117 7.32 15.18 15.56
N TYR A 118 7.16 15.53 16.84
CA TYR A 118 6.21 14.84 17.72
C TYR A 118 4.75 15.01 17.25
N GLU A 119 4.41 16.19 16.74
CA GLU A 119 3.11 16.45 16.14
C GLU A 119 2.94 15.70 14.82
N HIS A 120 3.95 15.76 13.94
CA HIS A 120 3.91 15.06 12.66
C HIS A 120 3.79 13.53 12.85
N VAL A 121 4.52 12.95 13.80
CA VAL A 121 4.45 11.51 14.10
C VAL A 121 3.04 11.14 14.57
N ARG A 122 2.43 11.91 15.48
CA ARG A 122 1.04 11.68 15.90
C ARG A 122 0.06 11.76 14.72
N GLN A 123 0.20 12.76 13.86
CA GLN A 123 -0.63 12.90 12.66
C GLN A 123 -0.45 11.70 11.71
N LEU A 124 0.78 11.31 11.42
CA LEU A 124 1.08 10.21 10.49
C LEU A 124 0.63 8.85 11.03
N GLN A 125 0.67 8.65 12.34
CA GLN A 125 0.11 7.47 13.00
C GLN A 125 -1.42 7.44 12.90
N ALA A 126 -2.09 8.58 13.14
CA ALA A 126 -3.54 8.68 13.00
C ALA A 126 -4.00 8.43 11.56
N LEU A 127 -3.20 8.83 10.57
CA LEU A 127 -3.43 8.51 9.15
C LEU A 127 -3.04 7.08 8.76
N GLY A 128 -2.42 6.33 9.68
CA GLY A 128 -2.01 4.95 9.49
C GLY A 128 -0.77 4.78 8.61
N PHE A 129 0.00 5.82 8.31
CA PHE A 129 1.19 5.74 7.42
C PHE A 129 2.45 5.23 8.13
N ILE A 130 2.51 5.35 9.44
CA ILE A 130 3.66 4.91 10.23
C ILE A 130 3.20 4.11 11.43
N GLU A 131 4.05 3.18 11.83
CA GLU A 131 3.90 2.41 13.05
C GLU A 131 5.04 2.73 14.01
N SER A 132 4.82 2.46 15.29
CA SER A 132 5.86 2.66 16.29
C SER A 132 5.86 1.55 17.33
N ARG A 133 7.05 1.08 17.70
CA ARG A 133 7.26 0.11 18.77
C ARG A 133 8.13 0.70 19.89
N PRO A 134 7.94 0.30 21.15
CA PRO A 134 8.81 0.70 22.25
C PRO A 134 10.28 0.34 21.95
N PHE A 135 11.21 1.25 22.24
CA PHE A 135 12.65 1.02 22.10
C PHE A 135 13.40 1.83 23.17
N GLY A 136 13.74 1.19 24.29
CA GLY A 136 14.31 1.87 25.45
C GLY A 136 13.41 3.00 25.95
N ARG A 137 13.96 4.21 26.04
CA ARG A 137 13.23 5.42 26.50
C ARG A 137 12.53 6.19 25.37
N THR A 138 12.48 5.60 24.17
CA THR A 138 11.92 6.22 22.97
C THR A 138 11.10 5.21 22.17
N ARG A 139 10.68 5.57 20.97
CA ARG A 139 9.95 4.69 20.05
C ARG A 139 10.73 4.55 18.76
N MET A 140 10.78 3.33 18.23
CA MET A 140 11.31 3.06 16.89
C MET A 140 10.17 3.22 15.88
N LEU A 141 10.40 4.01 14.84
CA LEU A 141 9.43 4.36 13.81
C LEU A 141 9.73 3.58 12.52
N ARG A 142 8.67 3.13 11.85
CA ARG A 142 8.71 2.49 10.52
C ARG A 142 7.49 2.86 9.69
N THR A 143 7.57 2.73 8.38
CA THR A 143 6.38 2.80 7.50
C THR A 143 5.46 1.60 7.74
N SER A 144 4.17 1.78 7.48
CA SER A 144 3.15 0.72 7.59
C SER A 144 2.84 0.09 6.22
N ARG A 145 2.07 -1.01 6.22
CA ARG A 145 1.47 -1.58 5.01
C ARG A 145 0.63 -0.58 4.22
N ARG A 146 -0.11 0.29 4.91
CA ARG A 146 -0.92 1.33 4.29
C ARG A 146 -0.07 2.35 3.55
N PHE A 147 1.13 2.68 4.05
CA PHE A 147 2.09 3.50 3.31
C PHE A 147 2.46 2.84 1.99
N ALA A 148 2.86 1.56 2.03
CA ALA A 148 3.23 0.83 0.83
C ALA A 148 2.08 0.81 -0.20
N ALA A 149 0.86 0.49 0.25
CA ALA A 149 -0.34 0.47 -0.57
C ALA A 149 -0.72 1.85 -1.15
N TYR A 150 -0.55 2.93 -0.39
CA TYR A 150 -0.89 4.29 -0.83
C TYR A 150 0.11 4.84 -1.85
N PHE A 151 1.41 4.57 -1.66
CA PHE A 151 2.47 5.05 -2.55
C PHE A 151 2.80 4.07 -3.68
N GLY A 152 2.12 2.92 -3.74
CA GLY A 152 2.31 1.93 -4.81
C GLY A 152 3.68 1.28 -4.79
N VAL A 153 4.23 1.05 -3.59
CA VAL A 153 5.53 0.41 -3.38
C VAL A 153 5.35 -0.92 -2.65
N GLU A 154 6.32 -1.82 -2.78
CA GLU A 154 6.34 -3.05 -1.99
C GLU A 154 6.44 -2.72 -0.49
N ASP A 155 5.79 -3.49 0.39
CA ASP A 155 5.94 -3.38 1.85
C ASP A 155 7.29 -4.01 2.31
N ASP A 156 8.37 -3.48 1.75
CA ASP A 156 9.74 -3.87 2.02
C ASP A 156 10.60 -2.62 2.22
N MET A 157 11.34 -2.57 3.33
CA MET A 157 12.09 -1.37 3.73
C MET A 157 13.19 -0.99 2.74
N ASP A 158 13.84 -1.98 2.13
CA ASP A 158 14.93 -1.74 1.19
C ASP A 158 14.36 -1.28 -0.16
N ARG A 159 13.27 -1.89 -0.63
CA ARG A 159 12.54 -1.44 -1.82
C ARG A 159 11.98 -0.03 -1.69
N ILE A 160 11.43 0.30 -0.52
CA ILE A 160 10.94 1.66 -0.24
C ILE A 160 12.11 2.66 -0.33
N ARG A 161 13.28 2.31 0.22
CA ARG A 161 14.46 3.18 0.13
C ARG A 161 14.94 3.34 -1.30
N GLU A 162 15.12 2.24 -2.04
CA GLU A 162 15.52 2.25 -3.46
C GLU A 162 14.60 3.15 -4.29
N ARG A 163 13.28 3.01 -4.11
CA ARG A 163 12.30 3.84 -4.83
C ARG A 163 12.40 5.32 -4.50
N ILE A 164 12.67 5.67 -3.25
CA ILE A 164 12.90 7.07 -2.86
C ILE A 164 14.18 7.60 -3.50
N GLU A 165 15.24 6.80 -3.59
CA GLU A 165 16.49 7.20 -4.24
C GLU A 165 16.33 7.42 -5.74
N GLU A 166 15.53 6.60 -6.43
CA GLU A 166 15.17 6.82 -7.83
C GLU A 166 14.47 8.16 -8.06
N LEU A 167 13.56 8.56 -7.17
CA LEU A 167 12.81 9.81 -7.27
C LEU A 167 13.64 11.07 -6.94
N LEU A 168 14.80 10.89 -6.30
CA LEU A 168 15.71 11.97 -5.93
C LEU A 168 16.85 12.18 -6.94
N ARG A 169 16.97 11.29 -7.93
CA ARG A 169 17.85 11.46 -9.09
C ARG A 169 17.18 12.36 -10.14
#